data_AF-A0A3P8CXG4-F1
#
_entry.id   AF-A0A3P8CXG4-F1
#
_cell.length_a   1.000
_cell.length_b   1.000
_cell.length_c   1.000
_cell.angle_alpha   90.00
_cell.angle_beta   90.00
_cell.angle_gamma   90.00
#
_symmetry.space_group_name_H-M   'P 1'
#
loop_
_entity.id
_entity.type
_entity.pdbx_description
1 polymer ?
#
loop_
_entity_poly.entity_id
_entity_poly.type
_entity_poly.pdbx_seq_one_letter_code
_entity_poly.pdbx_strand_id
1 'polypeptide(L)'
;MRRIRDFVDCKQCLENREIMETLGKKQHNGSVPMLDYQLFRERVKQHLKINRCQAKRVFEILQLYLLPRTEVALKRYRNALEKRISKFYERSRVDSMCGRTVDRRHQDNTPEGIRLFNEVAEKCFTTQLEEHVNADLEAYQVIVAKLDRDLGVPEIS
;
A
#
# COMPACT_ATOMS: atom_id res chain seq x y z
N MET A 1 11.26 9.25 12.15
CA MET A 1 12.38 8.37 11.76
C MET A 1 12.08 7.40 10.60
N ARG A 2 10.86 6.84 10.44
CA ARG A 2 10.56 5.86 9.35
C ARG A 2 10.82 6.38 7.92
N ARG A 3 10.46 7.64 7.64
CA ARG A 3 10.60 8.25 6.30
C ARG A 3 12.04 8.31 5.78
N ILE A 4 13.04 8.46 6.66
CA ILE A 4 14.45 8.47 6.25
C ILE A 4 14.89 7.07 5.83
N ARG A 5 14.50 6.04 6.61
CA ARG A 5 14.80 4.64 6.29
C ARG A 5 14.14 4.22 4.99
N ASP A 6 12.87 4.57 4.78
CA ASP A 6 12.16 4.29 3.53
C ASP A 6 12.92 4.84 2.31
N PHE A 7 13.37 6.11 2.39
CA PHE A 7 14.17 6.72 1.33
C PHE A 7 15.50 5.98 1.08
N VAL A 8 16.27 5.71 2.14
CA VAL A 8 17.58 5.05 2.02
C VAL A 8 17.43 3.65 1.43
N ASP A 9 16.46 2.87 1.94
CA ASP A 9 16.21 1.51 1.47
C ASP A 9 15.75 1.50 0.00
N CYS A 10 14.87 2.43 -0.40
CA CYS A 10 14.46 2.58 -1.80
C CYS A 10 15.64 2.93 -2.70
N LYS A 11 16.49 3.88 -2.29
CA LYS A 11 17.69 4.27 -3.06
C LYS A 11 18.63 3.08 -3.24
N GLN A 12 18.93 2.35 -2.17
CA GLN A 12 19.77 1.14 -2.24
C GLN A 12 19.18 0.06 -3.14
N CYS A 13 17.85 -0.08 -3.18
CA CYS A 13 17.18 -1.00 -4.10
C CYS A 13 17.34 -0.56 -5.57
N LEU A 14 17.21 0.74 -5.86
CA LEU A 14 17.35 1.30 -7.21
C LEU A 14 18.79 1.16 -7.74
N GLU A 15 19.78 1.27 -6.87
CA GLU A 15 21.20 1.10 -7.19
C GLU A 15 21.62 -0.38 -7.36
N ASN A 16 20.80 -1.32 -6.89
CA ASN A 16 21.09 -2.75 -6.96
C ASN A 16 20.42 -3.41 -8.17
N ARG A 17 21.23 -3.79 -9.15
CA ARG A 17 20.78 -4.41 -10.40
C ARG A 17 19.94 -5.68 -10.18
N GLU A 18 20.36 -6.59 -9.30
CA GLU A 18 19.65 -7.86 -9.07
C GLU A 18 18.27 -7.63 -8.44
N ILE A 19 18.12 -6.60 -7.60
CA ILE A 19 16.83 -6.19 -7.06
C ILE A 19 15.98 -5.54 -8.17
N MET A 20 16.57 -4.67 -8.99
CA MET A 20 15.86 -4.00 -10.07
C MET A 20 15.37 -4.95 -11.16
N GLU A 21 16.07 -6.04 -11.43
CA GLU A 21 15.61 -7.10 -12.35
C GLU A 21 14.31 -7.75 -11.87
N THR A 22 14.04 -7.78 -10.56
CA THR A 22 12.75 -8.26 -10.02
C THR A 22 11.62 -7.26 -10.25
N LEU A 23 11.96 -5.98 -10.41
CA LEU A 23 11.04 -4.88 -10.69
C LEU A 23 10.90 -4.60 -12.20
N GLY A 24 11.76 -5.22 -13.02
CA GLY A 24 11.84 -5.04 -14.46
C GLY A 24 11.61 -6.33 -15.24
N LYS A 25 10.34 -6.76 -15.38
CA LYS A 25 9.95 -7.64 -16.49
C LYS A 25 9.04 -6.89 -17.45
N LYS A 26 9.40 -7.00 -18.74
CA LYS A 26 8.90 -6.29 -19.92
C LYS A 26 7.38 -6.06 -19.90
N GLN A 27 7.00 -4.84 -20.26
CA GLN A 27 5.67 -4.53 -20.75
C GLN A 27 5.31 -5.49 -21.89
N HIS A 28 4.27 -6.29 -21.70
CA HIS A 28 3.47 -6.79 -22.80
C HIS A 28 2.13 -6.04 -22.73
N ASN A 29 1.86 -5.24 -23.75
CA ASN A 29 0.53 -4.71 -24.08
C ASN A 29 -0.17 -3.87 -23.01
N GLY A 30 0.43 -2.75 -22.57
CA GLY A 30 -0.28 -1.70 -21.81
C GLY A 30 -0.82 -2.10 -20.43
N SER A 31 -0.49 -3.29 -19.95
CA SER A 31 -0.84 -3.79 -18.62
C SER A 31 0.26 -3.41 -17.62
N VAL A 32 -0.14 -3.05 -16.40
CA VAL A 32 0.79 -2.74 -15.30
C VAL A 32 1.64 -3.99 -15.05
N PRO A 33 2.99 -3.90 -15.05
CA PRO A 33 3.84 -5.04 -14.75
C PRO A 33 3.40 -5.68 -13.43
N MET A 34 3.05 -6.96 -13.46
CA MET A 34 2.75 -7.70 -12.24
C MET A 34 4.08 -8.02 -11.56
N LEU A 35 4.54 -7.08 -10.73
CA LEU A 35 5.78 -7.19 -9.99
C LEU A 35 5.68 -8.30 -8.94
N ASP A 36 6.67 -9.19 -8.91
CA ASP A 36 6.69 -10.33 -8.00
C ASP A 36 7.27 -9.91 -6.64
N TYR A 37 6.39 -9.67 -5.68
CA TYR A 37 6.78 -9.31 -4.32
C TYR A 37 7.62 -10.39 -3.63
N GLN A 38 7.37 -11.68 -3.91
CA GLN A 38 8.10 -12.76 -3.23
C GLN A 38 9.56 -12.77 -3.70
N LEU A 39 9.78 -12.68 -5.01
CA LEU A 39 11.10 -12.59 -5.59
C LEU A 39 11.83 -11.32 -5.13
N PHE A 40 11.16 -10.17 -5.15
CA PHE A 40 11.71 -8.91 -4.61
C PHE A 40 12.13 -9.08 -3.15
N ARG A 41 11.26 -9.62 -2.30
CA ARG A 41 11.53 -9.83 -0.88
C ARG A 41 12.75 -10.72 -0.65
N GLU A 42 12.90 -11.77 -1.44
CA GLU A 42 14.05 -12.66 -1.34
C GLU A 42 15.36 -11.94 -1.69
N ARG A 43 15.38 -11.18 -2.79
CA ARG A 43 16.55 -10.39 -3.20
C ARG A 43 16.90 -9.31 -2.19
N VAL A 44 15.94 -8.51 -1.75
CA VAL A 44 16.20 -7.45 -0.77
C VAL A 44 16.68 -8.04 0.56
N LYS A 45 16.15 -9.19 1.00
CA LYS A 45 16.65 -9.90 2.18
C LYS A 45 18.10 -10.38 1.98
N GLN A 46 18.43 -10.90 0.80
CA GLN A 46 19.76 -11.42 0.51
C GLN A 46 20.81 -10.30 0.45
N HIS A 47 20.54 -9.23 -0.30
CA HIS A 47 21.51 -8.17 -0.60
C HIS A 47 21.52 -7.02 0.40
N LEU A 48 20.37 -6.61 0.93
CA LEU A 48 20.24 -5.42 1.79
C LEU A 48 19.86 -5.74 3.24
N LYS A 49 19.61 -7.01 3.55
CA LYS A 49 19.20 -7.49 4.90
C LYS A 49 17.96 -6.79 5.46
N ILE A 50 17.11 -6.25 4.59
CA ILE A 50 15.87 -5.58 4.99
C ILE A 50 14.84 -6.62 5.45
N ASN A 51 14.16 -6.33 6.56
CA ASN A 51 13.15 -7.22 7.13
C ASN A 51 11.86 -7.26 6.28
N ARG A 52 10.98 -8.23 6.56
CA ARG A 52 9.75 -8.45 5.78
C ARG A 52 8.83 -7.22 5.73
N CYS A 53 8.57 -6.58 6.87
CA CYS A 53 7.65 -5.44 6.96
C CYS A 53 8.19 -4.25 6.17
N GLN A 54 9.49 -3.96 6.33
CA GLN A 54 10.16 -2.89 5.63
C GLN A 54 10.26 -3.19 4.13
N ALA A 55 10.56 -4.42 3.73
CA ALA A 55 10.61 -4.82 2.33
C ALA A 55 9.25 -4.66 1.63
N LYS A 56 8.12 -4.94 2.33
CA LYS A 56 6.79 -4.68 1.79
C LYS A 56 6.58 -3.19 1.51
N ARG A 57 6.96 -2.33 2.46
CA ARG A 57 6.82 -0.88 2.33
C ARG A 57 7.70 -0.31 1.21
N VAL A 58 8.95 -0.73 1.14
CA VAL A 58 9.90 -0.36 0.08
C VAL A 58 9.37 -0.80 -1.29
N PHE A 59 8.86 -2.02 -1.39
CA PHE A 59 8.24 -2.52 -2.61
C PHE A 59 7.08 -1.63 -3.07
N GLU A 60 6.15 -1.29 -2.17
CA GLU A 60 5.01 -0.43 -2.48
C GLU A 60 5.43 0.98 -2.93
N ILE A 61 6.47 1.57 -2.33
CA ILE A 61 7.04 2.86 -2.74
C ILE A 61 7.68 2.75 -4.13
N LEU A 62 8.48 1.71 -4.39
CA LEU A 62 9.12 1.50 -5.68
C LEU A 62 8.10 1.23 -6.79
N GLN A 63 7.00 0.53 -6.47
CA GLN A 63 5.88 0.38 -7.40
C GLN A 63 5.32 1.74 -7.82
N LEU A 64 5.16 2.70 -6.90
CA LEU A 64 4.72 4.05 -7.22
C LEU A 64 5.78 4.82 -8.02
N TYR A 65 7.04 4.75 -7.59
CA TYR A 65 8.18 5.40 -8.24
C TYR A 65 8.33 5.00 -9.71
N LEU A 66 8.09 3.74 -10.05
CA LEU A 66 8.25 3.20 -11.41
C LEU A 66 7.05 3.47 -12.34
N LEU A 67 5.96 4.05 -11.84
CA LEU A 67 4.81 4.38 -12.68
C LEU A 67 5.06 5.62 -13.54
N PRO A 68 4.47 5.71 -14.74
CA PRO A 68 4.41 6.96 -15.48
C PRO A 68 3.78 8.05 -14.60
N ARG A 69 4.35 9.27 -14.62
CA ARG A 69 3.85 10.44 -13.87
C ARG A 69 2.57 10.99 -14.52
N THR A 70 1.51 10.19 -14.50
CA THR A 70 0.19 10.51 -15.07
C THR A 70 -0.89 10.29 -14.02
N GLU A 71 -1.92 11.12 -14.03
CA GLU A 71 -3.09 10.99 -13.15
C GLU A 71 -3.76 9.62 -13.26
N VAL A 72 -3.78 9.05 -14.47
CA VAL A 72 -4.35 7.71 -14.71
C VAL A 72 -3.56 6.63 -13.98
N ALA A 73 -2.22 6.68 -14.02
CA ALA A 73 -1.37 5.72 -13.32
C ALA A 73 -1.48 5.88 -11.80
N LEU A 74 -1.52 7.12 -11.30
CA LEU A 74 -1.70 7.41 -9.88
C LEU A 74 -3.05 6.90 -9.36
N LYS A 75 -4.14 7.13 -10.11
CA LYS A 75 -5.48 6.61 -9.78
C LYS A 75 -5.49 5.07 -9.74
N ARG A 76 -4.84 4.42 -10.71
CA ARG A 76 -4.71 2.94 -10.70
C ARG A 76 -3.96 2.44 -9.47
N TYR A 77 -2.88 3.12 -9.09
CA TYR A 77 -2.12 2.79 -7.88
C TYR A 77 -2.98 2.95 -6.61
N ARG A 78 -3.68 4.08 -6.48
CA ARG A 78 -4.62 4.34 -5.37
C ARG A 78 -5.65 3.21 -5.25
N ASN A 79 -6.30 2.84 -6.36
CA ASN A 79 -7.29 1.76 -6.36
C ASN A 79 -6.68 0.41 -5.94
N ALA A 80 -5.43 0.12 -6.32
CA ALA A 80 -4.74 -1.09 -5.90
C ALA A 80 -4.36 -1.06 -4.41
N LEU A 81 -3.97 0.11 -3.89
CA LEU A 81 -3.70 0.32 -2.47
C LEU A 81 -4.98 0.13 -1.65
N GLU A 82 -6.08 0.75 -2.06
CA GLU A 82 -7.41 0.61 -1.45
C GLU A 82 -7.83 -0.86 -1.38
N LYS A 83 -7.75 -1.61 -2.49
CA LYS A 83 -8.07 -3.06 -2.48
C LYS A 83 -7.21 -3.85 -1.49
N ARG A 84 -5.91 -3.52 -1.36
CA ARG A 84 -5.01 -4.21 -0.41
C ARG A 84 -5.35 -3.88 1.04
N ILE A 85 -5.63 -2.62 1.33
CA ILE A 85 -5.98 -2.16 2.68
C ILE A 85 -7.37 -2.66 3.07
N SER A 86 -8.36 -2.61 2.16
CA SER A 86 -9.69 -3.19 2.37
C SER A 86 -9.60 -4.66 2.76
N LYS A 87 -8.82 -5.46 2.02
CA LYS A 87 -8.61 -6.88 2.33
C LYS A 87 -7.95 -7.11 3.69
N PHE A 88 -7.11 -6.19 4.16
CA PHE A 88 -6.52 -6.24 5.50
C PHE A 88 -7.59 -5.98 6.58
N TYR A 89 -8.42 -4.95 6.39
CA TYR A 89 -9.52 -4.66 7.30
C TYR A 89 -10.61 -5.73 7.28
N GLU A 90 -10.97 -6.29 6.12
CA GLU A 90 -11.93 -7.40 6.02
C GLU A 90 -11.49 -8.60 6.85
N ARG A 91 -10.22 -9.02 6.75
CA ARG A 91 -9.66 -10.09 7.59
C ARG A 91 -9.74 -9.74 9.07
N SER A 92 -9.40 -8.51 9.42
CA SER A 92 -9.48 -8.00 10.79
C SER A 92 -10.93 -7.91 11.31
N ARG A 93 -11.89 -7.63 10.42
CA ARG A 93 -13.34 -7.64 10.70
C ARG A 93 -13.82 -9.07 10.94
N VAL A 94 -13.39 -10.07 10.19
CA VAL A 94 -13.78 -11.48 10.47
C VAL A 94 -13.28 -11.90 11.86
N ASP A 95 -12.07 -11.52 12.24
CA ASP A 95 -11.49 -11.87 13.54
C ASP A 95 -12.10 -11.05 14.70
N SER A 96 -12.41 -9.77 14.50
CA SER A 96 -13.01 -8.90 15.54
C SER A 96 -14.54 -8.96 15.62
N MET A 97 -15.23 -9.30 14.53
CA MET A 97 -16.69 -9.49 14.49
C MET A 97 -17.12 -10.93 14.74
N CYS A 98 -16.17 -11.86 14.98
CA CYS A 98 -16.44 -13.10 15.70
C CYS A 98 -16.67 -12.72 17.18
N GLY A 99 -17.80 -12.06 17.43
CA GLY A 99 -18.16 -11.37 18.66
C GLY A 99 -18.25 -12.28 19.86
N ARG A 100 -17.11 -12.62 20.45
CA ARG A 100 -17.02 -13.27 21.76
C ARG A 100 -16.86 -12.29 22.91
N THR A 101 -16.70 -10.98 22.65
CA THR A 101 -16.33 -10.02 23.70
C THR A 101 -17.12 -8.71 23.75
N VAL A 102 -18.05 -8.45 22.81
CA VAL A 102 -18.97 -7.30 22.95
C VAL A 102 -20.25 -7.77 23.63
N ASP A 103 -20.48 -7.25 24.83
CA ASP A 103 -21.60 -7.57 25.69
C ASP A 103 -22.94 -7.24 24.98
N ARG A 104 -23.60 -8.27 24.43
CA ARG A 104 -24.86 -8.17 23.65
C ARG A 104 -26.08 -7.74 24.46
N ARG A 105 -25.92 -7.41 25.74
CA ARG A 105 -27.03 -7.19 26.66
C ARG A 105 -27.89 -5.96 26.35
N HIS A 106 -27.45 -5.02 25.49
CA HIS A 106 -28.16 -3.76 25.18
C HIS A 106 -28.25 -3.45 23.66
N GLN A 107 -28.22 -4.45 22.79
CA GLN A 107 -28.48 -4.22 21.36
C GLN A 107 -29.98 -4.19 21.08
N ASP A 108 -30.44 -3.10 20.46
CA ASP A 108 -31.74 -3.05 19.80
C ASP A 108 -31.72 -4.07 18.64
N ASN A 109 -32.33 -5.22 18.88
CA ASN A 109 -32.38 -6.33 17.93
C ASN A 109 -33.54 -6.17 16.93
N THR A 110 -34.17 -5.00 16.86
CA THR A 110 -35.14 -4.71 15.80
C THR A 110 -34.45 -4.76 14.42
N PRO A 111 -35.17 -5.15 13.36
CA PRO A 111 -34.65 -5.09 12.00
C PRO A 111 -34.10 -3.70 11.64
N GLU A 112 -34.75 -2.64 12.12
CA GLU A 112 -34.34 -1.25 11.96
C GLU A 112 -33.05 -0.93 12.74
N GLY A 113 -32.93 -1.35 14.00
CA GLY A 113 -31.73 -1.17 14.82
C GLY A 113 -30.50 -1.86 14.21
N ILE A 114 -30.68 -3.09 13.71
CA ILE A 114 -29.64 -3.85 13.00
C ILE A 114 -29.23 -3.13 11.70
N ARG A 115 -30.20 -2.64 10.91
CA ARG A 115 -29.92 -1.89 9.68
C ARG A 115 -29.12 -0.62 9.95
N LEU A 116 -29.54 0.19 10.92
CA LEU A 116 -28.84 1.44 11.30
C LEU A 116 -27.43 1.16 11.81
N PHE A 117 -27.26 0.14 12.65
CA PHE A 117 -25.94 -0.27 13.13
C PHE A 117 -25.02 -0.67 11.97
N ASN A 118 -25.52 -1.48 11.04
CA ASN A 118 -24.76 -1.88 9.85
C ASN A 118 -24.42 -0.69 8.96
N GLU A 119 -25.34 0.25 8.75
CA GLU A 119 -25.08 1.46 7.96
C GLU A 119 -23.98 2.32 8.58
N VAL A 120 -24.01 2.51 9.91
CA VAL A 120 -22.96 3.25 10.63
C VAL A 120 -21.63 2.50 10.56
N ALA A 121 -21.64 1.18 10.74
CA ALA A 121 -20.43 0.36 10.64
C ALA A 121 -19.79 0.43 9.24
N GLU A 122 -20.60 0.40 8.18
CA GLU A 122 -20.11 0.55 6.80
C GLU A 122 -19.56 1.95 6.55
N LYS A 123 -20.24 3.02 6.99
CA LYS A 123 -19.71 4.39 6.87
C LYS A 123 -18.38 4.55 7.59
N CYS A 124 -18.28 4.09 8.84
CA CYS A 124 -17.04 4.12 9.61
C CYS A 124 -15.92 3.35 8.91
N PHE A 125 -16.23 2.17 8.34
CA PHE A 125 -15.27 1.39 7.58
C PHE A 125 -14.76 2.13 6.34
N THR A 126 -15.67 2.72 5.55
CA THR A 126 -15.31 3.47 4.35
C THR A 126 -14.41 4.67 4.69
N THR A 127 -14.76 5.46 5.71
CA THR A 127 -13.95 6.61 6.14
C THR A 127 -12.56 6.18 6.61
N GLN A 128 -12.47 5.15 7.45
CA GLN A 128 -11.17 4.64 7.93
C GLN A 128 -10.30 4.11 6.79
N LEU A 129 -10.90 3.42 5.82
CA LEU A 129 -10.20 2.92 4.64
C LEU A 129 -9.65 4.09 3.81
N GLU A 130 -10.46 5.12 3.56
CA GLU A 130 -10.05 6.29 2.79
C GLU A 130 -8.92 7.07 3.47
N GLU A 131 -9.04 7.33 4.77
CA GLU A 131 -8.00 8.01 5.56
C GLU A 131 -6.67 7.25 5.51
N HIS A 132 -6.69 5.93 5.66
CA HIS A 132 -5.49 5.10 5.59
C HIS A 132 -4.86 5.13 4.19
N VAL A 133 -5.66 4.97 3.14
CA VAL A 133 -5.19 5.05 1.75
C VAL A 133 -4.54 6.41 1.46
N ASN A 134 -5.17 7.50 1.90
CA ASN A 134 -4.63 8.85 1.75
C ASN A 134 -3.30 9.02 2.48
N ALA A 135 -3.24 8.63 3.76
CA ALA A 135 -2.04 8.76 4.58
C ALA A 135 -0.84 7.98 4.00
N ASP A 136 -1.06 6.75 3.53
CA ASP A 136 0.00 5.95 2.90
C ASP A 136 0.42 6.53 1.55
N LEU A 137 -0.55 6.94 0.72
CA LEU A 137 -0.26 7.51 -0.60
C LEU A 137 0.56 8.81 -0.49
N GLU A 138 0.17 9.73 0.38
CA GLU A 138 0.91 10.97 0.65
C GLU A 138 2.32 10.67 1.17
N ALA A 139 2.44 9.73 2.11
CA ALA A 139 3.74 9.32 2.63
C ALA A 139 4.65 8.75 1.53
N TYR A 140 4.10 7.96 0.60
CA TYR A 140 4.83 7.40 -0.53
C TYR A 140 5.23 8.48 -1.54
N GLN A 141 4.34 9.40 -1.88
CA GLN A 141 4.63 10.52 -2.78
C GLN A 141 5.77 11.41 -2.26
N VAL A 142 5.84 11.65 -0.95
CA VAL A 142 6.96 12.40 -0.34
C VAL A 142 8.30 11.69 -0.57
N ILE A 143 8.35 10.36 -0.47
CA ILE A 143 9.57 9.60 -0.74
C ILE A 143 9.90 9.60 -2.23
N VAL A 144 8.90 9.40 -3.10
CA VAL A 144 9.08 9.43 -4.56
C VAL A 144 9.62 10.78 -5.02
N ALA A 145 9.03 11.90 -4.60
CA ALA A 145 9.53 13.24 -4.92
C ALA A 145 10.97 13.46 -4.44
N LYS A 146 11.35 12.86 -3.30
CA LYS A 146 12.72 12.92 -2.82
C LYS A 146 13.68 12.08 -3.69
N LEU A 147 13.25 10.90 -4.15
CA LEU A 147 14.03 10.06 -5.06
C LEU A 147 14.18 10.72 -6.44
N ASP A 148 13.11 11.31 -6.98
CA ASP A 148 13.13 12.02 -8.26
C ASP A 148 14.17 13.14 -8.26
N ARG A 149 14.22 13.95 -7.18
CA ARG A 149 15.23 14.99 -6.99
C ARG A 149 16.66 14.46 -6.86
N ASP A 150 16.86 13.36 -6.14
CA ASP A 150 18.18 12.78 -5.91
C ASP A 150 18.75 12.09 -7.17
N LEU A 151 17.88 11.52 -8.00
CA LEU A 151 18.25 10.78 -9.21
C LEU A 151 18.15 11.63 -10.50
N GLY A 152 17.77 12.90 -10.38
CA GLY A 152 17.72 13.84 -11.50
C GLY A 152 16.61 13.56 -12.52
N VAL A 153 15.50 12.96 -12.09
CA VAL A 153 14.31 12.80 -12.95
C VAL A 153 13.66 14.18 -13.11
N PRO A 154 13.50 14.72 -14.33
CA PRO A 154 12.99 16.07 -14.50
C PRO A 154 11.55 16.21 -13.98
N GLU A 155 11.32 17.20 -13.11
CA GLU A 155 9.97 17.66 -12.76
C GLU A 155 9.33 18.24 -14.04
N ILE A 156 8.23 17.64 -14.50
CA ILE A 156 7.46 18.22 -15.61
C ILE A 156 6.58 19.31 -15.01
N SER A 157 6.85 20.55 -15.42
CA SER A 157 6.07 21.76 -15.14
C SER A 157 4.62 21.65 -15.61
#